data_AF-A0A1I3NLW6-F1
#
_entry.id   AF-A0A1I3NLW6-F1
#
_cell.length_a   1.000
_cell.length_b   1.000
_cell.length_c   1.000
_cell.angle_alpha   90.00
_cell.angle_beta   90.00
_cell.angle_gamma   90.00
#
_symmetry.space_group_name_H-M   'P 1'
#
loop_
_entity.id
_entity.type
_entity.pdbx_description
1 polymer ?
#
loop_
_entity_poly.entity_id
_entity_poly.type
_entity_poly.pdbx_seq_one_letter_code
_entity_poly.pdbx_strand_id
1 'polypeptide(L)'
;MATELDTQVLADGVFSDGERLWRAKPGATSTFEENVAARALFIDLHQDEFWNPWRFEEQAAELERTQRVMQEWERAEPNFKCKTKRQLDAQMARWDRDFQRKQERRELDRQEHLKRFDPAREQARLELLEQQCVLTHKLEEVARLRSGDRFPAMPANRRAEQVAELDRDIERHRAAVDRLTPVVGDPEDVPDQHGYLPRDRRHSTFYFYRERRITEVQEIRERLSELETQLKATVDKAERSKLRTERDIKKWRLEKLLAVPRLEAEDMCADCATPANKHGYVSPPFDFPCPAWPGQRAIHEKTMKLFESFQRRRDAEGSEATPAPKPEPLAIVPSGLPITEVVQRLQELQVQHPDAEVRRGRANRWELWPAK
;
A
#
# COMPACT_ATOMS: atom_id res chain seq x y z
N MET A 1 -25.45 18.23 37.08
CA MET A 1 -26.25 19.48 37.08
C MET A 1 -26.96 19.52 35.74
N ALA A 2 -28.27 19.25 35.73
CA ALA A 2 -29.09 19.34 34.54
C ALA A 2 -29.34 20.82 34.27
N THR A 3 -28.73 21.35 33.21
CA THR A 3 -28.96 22.71 32.73
C THR A 3 -30.41 22.80 32.26
N GLU A 4 -31.19 23.68 32.88
CA GLU A 4 -32.48 24.11 32.37
C GLU A 4 -32.29 24.61 30.93
N LEU A 5 -32.76 23.84 29.95
CA LEU A 5 -32.88 24.28 28.58
C LEU A 5 -34.01 25.30 28.54
N ASP A 6 -33.62 26.55 28.81
CA ASP A 6 -34.42 27.74 28.61
C ASP A 6 -35.04 27.64 27.20
N THR A 7 -36.34 27.38 27.14
CA THR A 7 -37.06 27.14 25.89
C THR A 7 -37.28 28.50 25.24
N GLN A 8 -36.20 29.06 24.71
CA GLN A 8 -36.21 30.37 24.07
C GLN A 8 -37.15 30.27 22.87
N VAL A 9 -38.30 30.93 22.96
CA VAL A 9 -39.26 31.01 21.86
C VAL A 9 -38.58 31.78 20.72
N LEU A 10 -38.19 31.05 19.67
CA LEU A 10 -37.56 31.64 18.49
C LEU A 10 -38.57 32.51 17.74
N ALA A 11 -38.09 33.59 17.12
CA ALA A 11 -38.93 34.42 16.27
C ALA A 11 -39.45 33.64 15.05
N ASP A 12 -40.61 34.02 14.52
CA ASP A 12 -41.19 33.37 13.36
C ASP A 12 -40.23 33.39 12.15
N GLY A 13 -40.14 32.27 11.44
CA GLY A 13 -39.19 32.04 10.36
C GLY A 13 -37.70 31.98 10.77
N VAL A 14 -37.39 31.87 12.07
CA VAL A 14 -36.03 31.63 12.58
C VAL A 14 -35.91 30.21 13.10
N PHE A 15 -34.86 29.52 12.64
CA PHE A 15 -34.57 28.13 12.97
C PHE A 15 -33.22 28.02 13.69
N SER A 16 -33.06 27.01 14.52
CA SER A 16 -31.82 26.74 15.27
C SER A 16 -31.27 25.37 14.91
N ASP A 17 -29.95 25.28 14.70
CA ASP A 17 -29.23 24.00 14.57
C ASP A 17 -28.58 23.56 15.90
N GLY A 18 -28.92 24.23 17.01
CA GLY A 18 -28.33 24.01 18.34
C GLY A 18 -27.11 24.89 18.63
N GLU A 19 -26.42 25.39 17.61
CA GLU A 19 -25.26 26.30 17.77
C GLU A 19 -25.54 27.71 17.25
N ARG A 20 -26.38 27.84 16.23
CA ARG A 20 -26.56 29.04 15.41
C ARG A 20 -28.02 29.21 15.03
N LEU A 21 -28.40 30.47 14.83
CA LEU A 21 -29.72 30.83 14.34
C LEU A 21 -29.67 31.12 12.84
N TRP A 22 -30.70 30.68 12.14
CA TRP A 22 -30.79 30.74 10.69
C TRP A 22 -32.15 31.26 10.24
N ARG A 23 -32.17 31.96 9.11
CA ARG A 23 -33.38 32.42 8.44
C ARG A 23 -33.24 32.21 6.95
N ALA A 24 -34.33 31.79 6.31
CA ALA A 24 -34.41 31.68 4.87
C ALA A 24 -34.49 33.07 4.23
N LYS A 25 -33.74 33.30 3.16
CA LYS A 25 -33.83 34.54 2.37
C LYS A 25 -35.15 34.59 1.62
N PRO A 26 -35.65 35.78 1.26
CA PRO A 26 -36.83 35.90 0.41
C PRO A 26 -36.67 35.10 -0.90
N GLY A 27 -37.63 34.24 -1.20
CA GLY A 27 -37.61 33.39 -2.40
C GLY A 27 -36.82 32.08 -2.27
N ALA A 28 -36.33 31.73 -1.08
CA ALA A 28 -35.75 30.42 -0.81
C ALA A 28 -36.76 29.30 -1.14
N THR A 29 -36.26 28.23 -1.74
CA THR A 29 -37.06 27.06 -2.13
C THR A 29 -36.73 25.82 -1.29
N SER A 30 -35.58 25.83 -0.63
CA SER A 30 -35.12 24.79 0.28
C SER A 30 -35.69 24.92 1.69
N THR A 31 -35.82 23.77 2.34
CA THR A 31 -36.22 23.63 3.75
C THR A 31 -35.03 23.84 4.70
N PHE A 32 -35.32 24.04 5.99
CA PHE A 32 -34.25 24.19 6.99
C PHE A 32 -33.45 22.90 7.15
N GLU A 33 -34.12 21.76 7.11
CA GLU A 33 -33.52 20.42 7.15
C GLU A 33 -32.56 20.21 5.99
N GLU A 34 -32.92 20.65 4.77
CA GLU A 34 -32.02 20.62 3.61
C GLU A 34 -30.79 21.52 3.81
N ASN A 35 -30.93 22.69 4.43
CA ASN A 35 -29.77 23.54 4.75
C ASN A 35 -28.84 22.92 5.79
N VAL A 36 -29.40 22.28 6.83
CA VAL A 36 -28.60 21.54 7.82
C VAL A 36 -27.86 20.38 7.15
N ALA A 37 -28.54 19.60 6.32
CA ALA A 37 -27.94 18.49 5.57
C ALA A 37 -26.86 18.97 4.58
N ALA A 38 -27.13 20.04 3.83
CA ALA A 38 -26.19 20.66 2.91
C ALA A 38 -24.90 21.09 3.64
N ARG A 39 -25.03 21.77 4.78
CA ARG A 39 -23.86 22.17 5.59
C ARG A 39 -23.10 20.97 6.14
N ALA A 40 -23.79 19.94 6.61
CA ALA A 40 -23.15 18.73 7.11
C ALA A 40 -22.34 18.04 6.00
N LEU A 41 -22.93 17.90 4.81
CA LEU A 41 -22.24 17.33 3.65
C LEU A 41 -21.06 18.19 3.20
N PHE A 42 -21.20 19.52 3.16
CA PHE A 42 -20.11 20.43 2.80
C PHE A 42 -18.94 20.26 3.77
N ILE A 43 -19.21 20.19 5.08
CA ILE A 43 -18.19 19.98 6.10
C ILE A 43 -17.53 18.60 5.95
N ASP A 44 -18.31 17.53 5.78
CA ASP A 44 -17.80 16.17 5.58
C ASP A 44 -16.86 16.07 4.38
N LEU A 45 -17.30 16.61 3.23
CA LEU A 45 -16.50 16.62 2.01
C LEU A 45 -15.17 17.35 2.21
N HIS A 46 -15.17 18.56 2.78
CA HIS A 46 -13.93 19.32 2.98
C HIS A 46 -13.03 18.71 4.06
N GLN A 47 -13.59 18.06 5.07
CA GLN A 47 -12.81 17.31 6.07
C GLN A 47 -12.11 16.11 5.45
N ASP A 48 -12.75 15.47 4.46
CA ASP A 48 -12.22 14.29 3.77
C ASP A 48 -11.41 14.66 2.51
N GLU A 49 -11.48 15.90 2.01
CA GLU A 49 -10.79 16.37 0.78
C GLU A 49 -9.31 16.01 0.80
N PHE A 50 -8.69 16.24 1.96
CA PHE A 50 -7.30 15.93 2.15
C PHE A 50 -7.06 14.43 1.93
N TRP A 51 -7.86 13.54 2.52
CA TRP A 51 -7.62 12.10 2.45
C TRP A 51 -8.13 11.44 1.17
N ASN A 52 -9.29 11.85 0.65
CA ASN A 52 -9.99 11.26 -0.48
C ASN A 52 -10.41 12.36 -1.49
N PRO A 53 -9.45 12.99 -2.20
CA PRO A 53 -9.73 14.14 -3.06
C PRO A 53 -10.73 13.83 -4.18
N TRP A 54 -10.78 12.59 -4.67
CA TRP A 54 -11.73 12.14 -5.70
C TRP A 54 -13.20 12.23 -5.28
N ARG A 55 -13.51 12.32 -3.97
CA ARG A 55 -14.90 12.48 -3.52
C ARG A 55 -15.52 13.79 -4.02
N PHE A 56 -14.72 14.83 -4.24
CA PHE A 56 -15.21 16.09 -4.81
C PHE A 56 -15.69 15.90 -6.24
N GLU A 57 -14.98 15.10 -7.05
CA GLU A 57 -15.38 14.80 -8.41
C GLU A 57 -16.62 13.89 -8.42
N GLU A 58 -16.63 12.85 -7.58
CA GLU A 58 -17.76 11.91 -7.46
C GLU A 58 -19.05 12.58 -6.96
N GLN A 59 -18.92 13.59 -6.10
CA GLN A 59 -20.05 14.31 -5.49
C GLN A 59 -20.23 15.74 -6.03
N ALA A 60 -19.62 16.08 -7.17
CA ALA A 60 -19.61 17.44 -7.71
C ALA A 60 -21.02 18.04 -7.87
N ALA A 61 -21.96 17.26 -8.41
CA ALA A 61 -23.34 17.69 -8.59
C ALA A 61 -24.07 17.93 -7.25
N GLU A 62 -23.81 17.08 -6.26
CA GLU A 62 -24.39 17.22 -4.92
C GLU A 62 -23.77 18.40 -4.17
N LEU A 63 -22.47 18.65 -4.35
CA LEU A 63 -21.78 19.82 -3.83
C LEU A 63 -22.34 21.12 -4.43
N GLU A 64 -22.60 21.16 -5.74
CA GLU A 64 -23.23 22.31 -6.40
C GLU A 64 -24.64 22.56 -5.86
N ARG A 65 -25.44 21.49 -5.67
CA ARG A 65 -26.75 21.60 -5.03
C ARG A 65 -26.64 22.12 -3.59
N THR A 66 -25.74 21.56 -2.82
CA THR A 66 -25.44 21.95 -1.43
C THR A 66 -25.07 23.43 -1.33
N GLN A 67 -24.21 23.93 -2.22
CA GLN A 67 -23.85 25.33 -2.28
C GLN A 67 -25.05 26.23 -2.60
N ARG A 68 -25.92 25.82 -3.55
CA ARG A 68 -27.16 26.55 -3.86
C ARG A 68 -28.08 26.62 -2.64
N VAL A 69 -28.34 25.50 -1.98
CA VAL A 69 -29.14 25.47 -0.74
C VAL A 69 -28.54 26.40 0.30
N MET A 70 -27.25 26.30 0.61
CA MET A 70 -26.61 27.16 1.59
C MET A 70 -26.68 28.67 1.25
N GLN A 71 -26.73 29.03 -0.03
CA GLN A 71 -26.88 30.42 -0.47
C GLN A 71 -28.29 30.98 -0.22
N GLU A 72 -29.31 30.13 -0.11
CA GLU A 72 -30.69 30.53 0.22
C GLU A 72 -30.88 30.89 1.70
N TRP A 73 -29.90 30.59 2.55
CA TRP A 73 -29.99 30.80 4.00
C TRP A 73 -28.98 31.83 4.50
N GLU A 74 -29.34 32.50 5.60
CA GLU A 74 -28.46 33.46 6.29
C GLU A 74 -28.53 33.33 7.81
N ARG A 75 -27.50 33.86 8.47
CA ARG A 75 -27.35 33.87 9.93
C ARG A 75 -28.33 34.87 10.53
N ALA A 76 -29.14 34.43 11.48
CA ALA A 76 -30.23 35.19 12.08
C ALA A 76 -29.94 35.66 13.52
N GLU A 77 -28.72 35.47 14.04
CA GLU A 77 -28.43 35.97 15.38
C GLU A 77 -28.50 37.50 15.42
N PRO A 78 -29.12 38.11 16.46
CA PRO A 78 -29.36 39.55 16.52
C PRO A 78 -28.12 40.43 16.36
N ASN A 79 -26.94 39.92 16.71
CA ASN A 79 -25.67 40.63 16.67
C ASN A 79 -24.69 40.08 15.63
N PHE A 80 -25.13 39.16 14.76
CA PHE A 80 -24.26 38.63 13.72
C PHE A 80 -23.95 39.71 12.68
N LYS A 81 -22.67 39.91 12.41
CA LYS A 81 -22.19 40.76 11.31
C LYS A 81 -21.16 39.99 10.52
N CYS A 82 -21.36 39.87 9.21
CA CYS A 82 -20.34 39.33 8.31
C CYS A 82 -19.04 40.12 8.47
N LYS A 83 -17.92 39.41 8.51
CA LYS A 83 -16.61 40.06 8.52
C LYS A 83 -16.41 40.82 7.20
N THR A 84 -15.93 42.05 7.30
CA THR A 84 -15.52 42.81 6.11
C THR A 84 -14.26 42.19 5.51
N LYS A 85 -14.00 42.43 4.22
CA LYS A 85 -12.76 41.99 3.56
C LYS A 85 -11.51 42.39 4.37
N ARG A 86 -11.45 43.66 4.83
CA ARG A 86 -10.36 44.17 5.67
C ARG A 86 -10.20 43.37 6.98
N GLN A 87 -11.28 42.92 7.60
CA GLN A 87 -11.23 42.09 8.81
C GLN A 87 -10.73 40.67 8.52
N LEU A 88 -11.12 40.09 7.36
CA LEU A 88 -10.61 38.80 6.90
C LEU A 88 -9.12 38.89 6.59
N ASP A 89 -8.68 39.90 5.85
CA ASP A 89 -7.26 40.13 5.52
C ASP A 89 -6.42 40.30 6.79
N ALA A 90 -6.90 41.08 7.77
CA ALA A 90 -6.23 41.24 9.06
C ALA A 90 -6.19 39.92 9.87
N GLN A 91 -7.18 39.04 9.69
CA GLN A 91 -7.19 37.71 10.31
C GLN A 91 -6.20 36.76 9.65
N MET A 92 -6.16 36.71 8.32
CA MET A 92 -5.18 35.92 7.56
C MET A 92 -3.75 36.36 7.90
N ALA A 93 -3.47 37.66 7.93
CA ALA A 93 -2.16 38.17 8.32
C ALA A 93 -1.76 37.81 9.76
N ARG A 94 -2.73 37.65 10.69
CA ARG A 94 -2.44 37.11 12.03
C ARG A 94 -2.06 35.65 11.97
N TRP A 95 -2.83 34.84 11.24
CA TRP A 95 -2.52 33.42 11.05
C TRP A 95 -1.16 33.21 10.40
N ASP A 96 -0.78 34.03 9.41
CA ASP A 96 0.53 33.97 8.77
C ASP A 96 1.67 34.23 9.77
N ARG A 97 1.53 35.28 10.60
CA ARG A 97 2.51 35.55 11.66
C ARG A 97 2.58 34.43 12.69
N ASP A 98 1.45 33.85 13.06
CA ASP A 98 1.40 32.74 14.02
C ASP A 98 2.05 31.48 13.44
N PHE A 99 1.83 31.23 12.15
CA PHE A 99 2.48 30.16 11.41
C PHE A 99 3.99 30.37 11.32
N GLN A 100 4.45 31.57 10.95
CA GLN A 100 5.88 31.91 10.91
C GLN A 100 6.55 31.70 12.27
N ARG A 101 5.95 32.20 13.36
CA ARG A 101 6.50 31.97 14.72
C ARG A 101 6.59 30.49 15.07
N LYS A 102 5.61 29.67 14.67
CA LYS A 102 5.66 28.22 14.86
C LYS A 102 6.76 27.57 14.03
N GLN A 103 6.98 28.01 12.79
CA GLN A 103 8.05 27.52 11.92
C GLN A 103 9.42 27.88 12.47
N GLU A 104 9.62 29.14 12.89
CA GLU A 104 10.87 29.59 13.52
C GLU A 104 11.18 28.78 14.78
N ARG A 105 10.18 28.54 15.63
CA ARG A 105 10.35 27.69 16.81
C ARG A 105 10.74 26.25 16.44
N ARG A 106 10.05 25.64 15.47
CA ARG A 106 10.38 24.28 14.99
C ARG A 106 11.79 24.20 14.43
N GLU A 107 12.23 25.24 13.70
CA GLU A 107 13.59 25.30 13.18
C GLU A 107 14.62 25.44 14.30
N LEU A 108 14.36 26.27 15.31
CA LEU A 108 15.22 26.37 16.50
C LEU A 108 15.31 25.03 17.24
N ASP A 109 14.18 24.36 17.48
CA ASP A 109 14.13 23.04 18.11
C ASP A 109 14.93 22.02 17.27
N ARG A 110 14.75 22.00 15.94
CA ARG A 110 15.49 21.14 15.00
C ARG A 110 17.01 21.38 15.07
N GLN A 111 17.45 22.64 15.09
CA GLN A 111 18.86 23.00 15.21
C GLN A 111 19.44 22.57 16.56
N GLU A 112 18.66 22.63 17.64
CA GLU A 112 19.08 22.12 18.95
C GLU A 112 19.20 20.59 18.96
N HIS A 113 18.23 19.90 18.35
CA HIS A 113 18.24 18.45 18.20
C HIS A 113 19.42 17.96 17.37
N LEU A 114 19.77 18.67 16.29
CA LEU A 114 20.92 18.34 15.45
C LEU A 114 22.24 18.31 16.24
N LYS A 115 22.39 19.16 17.27
CA LYS A 115 23.57 19.13 18.15
C LYS A 115 23.64 17.87 19.02
N ARG A 116 22.50 17.21 19.26
CA ARG A 116 22.38 15.96 20.03
C ARG A 116 22.39 14.71 19.14
N PHE A 117 22.50 14.88 17.82
CA PHE A 117 22.51 13.77 16.89
C PHE A 117 23.71 12.86 17.13
N ASP A 118 23.42 11.57 17.28
CA ASP A 118 24.42 10.52 17.38
C ASP A 118 24.01 9.38 16.43
N PRO A 119 24.79 9.13 15.35
CA PRO A 119 24.46 8.10 14.36
C PRO A 119 24.44 6.69 14.96
N ALA A 120 25.24 6.40 15.98
CA ALA A 120 25.23 5.10 16.63
C ALA A 120 23.94 4.92 17.45
N ARG A 121 23.47 5.99 18.10
CA ARG A 121 22.21 5.99 18.85
C ARG A 121 20.98 5.89 17.94
N GLU A 122 20.98 6.58 16.79
CA GLU A 122 19.91 6.44 15.79
C GLU A 122 19.86 5.00 15.25
N GLN A 123 21.01 4.44 14.89
CA GLN A 123 21.09 3.06 14.40
C GLN A 123 20.66 2.05 15.49
N ALA A 124 21.05 2.25 16.75
CA ALA A 124 20.61 1.45 17.88
C ALA A 124 19.10 1.56 18.13
N ARG A 125 18.49 2.73 17.89
CA ARG A 125 17.04 2.91 17.96
C ARG A 125 16.33 2.04 16.93
N LEU A 126 16.79 2.06 15.67
CA LEU A 126 16.18 1.26 14.61
C LEU A 126 16.32 -0.24 14.90
N GLU A 127 17.48 -0.67 15.39
CA GLU A 127 17.69 -2.06 15.83
C GLU A 127 16.76 -2.42 16.99
N LEU A 128 16.63 -1.56 18.01
CA LEU A 128 15.74 -1.78 19.15
C LEU A 128 14.29 -2.01 18.70
N LEU A 129 13.77 -1.15 17.82
CA LEU A 129 12.40 -1.27 17.29
C LEU A 129 12.22 -2.58 16.51
N GLU A 130 13.20 -2.98 15.70
CA GLU A 130 13.19 -4.26 15.00
C GLU A 130 13.16 -5.44 16.00
N GLN A 131 14.06 -5.45 16.99
CA GLN A 131 14.14 -6.52 17.98
C GLN A 131 12.85 -6.64 18.80
N GLN A 132 12.25 -5.51 19.21
CA GLN A 132 10.96 -5.49 19.91
C GLN A 132 9.83 -6.06 19.05
N CYS A 133 9.77 -5.69 17.76
CA CYS A 133 8.76 -6.22 16.85
C CYS A 133 8.92 -7.74 16.63
N VAL A 134 10.14 -8.21 16.38
CA VAL A 134 10.43 -9.64 16.22
C VAL A 134 10.11 -10.42 17.50
N LEU A 135 10.45 -9.87 18.67
CA LEU A 135 10.14 -10.48 19.96
C LEU A 135 8.63 -10.66 20.16
N THR A 136 7.83 -9.61 19.94
CA THR A 136 6.36 -9.69 20.02
C THR A 136 5.81 -10.76 19.09
N HIS A 137 6.27 -10.79 17.83
CA HIS A 137 5.84 -11.78 16.86
C HIS A 137 6.15 -13.23 17.31
N LYS A 138 7.37 -13.48 17.80
CA LYS A 138 7.77 -14.83 18.24
C LYS A 138 7.01 -15.27 19.49
N LEU A 139 6.72 -14.36 20.41
CA LEU A 139 5.88 -14.64 21.58
C LEU A 139 4.46 -15.06 21.17
N GLU A 140 3.85 -14.34 20.22
CA GLU A 140 2.55 -14.73 19.66
C GLU A 140 2.60 -16.09 18.94
N GLU A 141 3.67 -16.36 18.19
CA GLU A 141 3.83 -17.62 17.48
C GLU A 141 3.93 -18.82 18.43
N VAL A 142 4.72 -18.69 19.50
CA VAL A 142 4.80 -19.70 20.56
C VAL A 142 3.44 -19.91 21.22
N ALA A 143 2.72 -18.83 21.53
CA ALA A 143 1.38 -18.92 22.13
C ALA A 143 0.42 -19.72 21.22
N ARG A 144 0.38 -19.41 19.92
CA ARG A 144 -0.50 -20.11 18.96
C ARG A 144 -0.07 -21.55 18.68
N LEU A 145 1.22 -21.86 18.71
CA LEU A 145 1.70 -23.24 18.60
C LEU A 145 1.30 -24.04 19.84
N ARG A 146 1.45 -23.47 21.04
CA ARG A 146 1.08 -24.10 22.31
C ARG A 146 -0.43 -24.31 22.45
N SER A 147 -1.25 -23.37 21.99
CA SER A 147 -2.72 -23.54 21.96
C SER A 147 -3.20 -24.52 20.90
N GLY A 148 -2.37 -24.79 19.88
CA GLY A 148 -2.75 -25.62 18.72
C GLY A 148 -3.52 -24.86 17.63
N ASP A 149 -3.76 -23.56 17.80
CA ASP A 149 -4.42 -22.72 16.79
C ASP A 149 -3.58 -22.64 15.51
N ARG A 150 -2.25 -22.58 15.68
CA ARG A 150 -1.31 -22.61 14.56
C ARG A 150 -0.98 -24.05 14.21
N PHE A 151 -1.41 -24.44 13.00
CA PHE A 151 -1.30 -25.80 12.47
C PHE A 151 -1.92 -26.87 13.40
N PRO A 152 -3.26 -26.95 13.47
CA PRO A 152 -3.95 -27.88 14.37
C PRO A 152 -3.53 -29.35 14.17
N ALA A 153 -3.27 -29.75 12.92
CA ALA A 153 -2.85 -31.11 12.57
C ALA A 153 -1.35 -31.41 12.80
N MET A 154 -0.58 -30.47 13.36
CA MET A 154 0.85 -30.68 13.58
C MET A 154 1.11 -31.75 14.67
N PRO A 155 2.01 -32.73 14.42
CA PRO A 155 2.43 -33.71 15.43
C PRO A 155 3.01 -33.05 16.68
N ALA A 156 2.72 -33.61 17.85
CA ALA A 156 3.11 -33.03 19.15
C ALA A 156 4.63 -32.89 19.32
N ASN A 157 5.42 -33.87 18.85
CA ASN A 157 6.88 -33.82 18.89
C ASN A 157 7.43 -32.66 18.05
N ARG A 158 6.96 -32.52 16.80
CA ARG A 158 7.37 -31.41 15.91
C ARG A 158 6.97 -30.05 16.47
N ARG A 159 5.79 -29.96 17.09
CA ARG A 159 5.34 -28.76 17.79
C ARG A 159 6.27 -28.40 18.95
N ALA A 160 6.65 -29.37 19.77
CA ALA A 160 7.57 -29.16 20.88
C ALA A 160 8.96 -28.70 20.40
N GLU A 161 9.48 -29.28 19.31
CA GLU A 161 10.73 -28.86 18.68
C GLU A 161 10.68 -27.42 18.20
N GLN A 162 9.62 -27.02 17.48
CA GLN A 162 9.46 -25.65 17.00
C GLN A 162 9.30 -24.65 18.15
N VAL A 163 8.54 -25.00 19.19
CA VAL A 163 8.42 -24.17 20.39
C VAL A 163 9.78 -23.97 21.06
N ALA A 164 10.58 -25.04 21.21
CA ALA A 164 11.92 -24.95 21.80
C ALA A 164 12.89 -24.10 20.97
N GLU A 165 12.79 -24.15 19.62
CA GLU A 165 13.55 -23.27 18.74
C GLU A 165 13.16 -21.79 18.93
N LEU A 166 11.86 -21.51 18.93
CA LEU A 166 11.34 -20.16 19.14
C LEU A 166 11.67 -19.62 20.54
N ASP A 167 11.63 -20.45 21.58
CA ASP A 167 12.01 -20.04 22.94
C ASP A 167 13.49 -19.61 22.98
N ARG A 168 14.41 -20.33 22.32
CA ARG A 168 15.82 -19.90 22.20
C ARG A 168 15.96 -18.57 21.47
N ASP A 169 15.18 -18.39 20.41
CA ASP A 169 15.17 -17.15 19.64
C ASP A 169 14.63 -15.97 20.45
N ILE A 170 13.55 -16.18 21.21
CA ILE A 170 12.96 -15.19 22.12
C ILE A 170 14.01 -14.71 23.12
N GLU A 171 14.78 -15.60 23.74
CA GLU A 171 15.85 -15.22 24.67
C GLU A 171 16.94 -14.38 23.99
N ARG A 172 17.33 -14.70 22.75
CA ARG A 172 18.28 -13.86 21.99
C ARG A 172 17.74 -12.46 21.74
N HIS A 173 16.47 -12.33 21.36
CA HIS A 173 15.85 -11.03 21.11
C HIS A 173 15.63 -10.23 22.39
N ARG A 174 15.25 -10.87 23.51
CA ARG A 174 15.19 -10.24 24.83
C ARG A 174 16.54 -9.66 25.25
N ALA A 175 17.60 -10.47 25.16
CA ALA A 175 18.95 -10.01 25.47
C ALA A 175 19.40 -8.84 24.57
N ALA A 176 18.96 -8.80 23.31
CA ALA A 176 19.22 -7.67 22.42
C ALA A 176 18.46 -6.41 22.83
N VAL A 177 17.17 -6.53 23.16
CA VAL A 177 16.35 -5.43 23.70
C VAL A 177 16.98 -4.87 24.98
N ASP A 178 17.28 -5.74 25.95
CA ASP A 178 17.86 -5.34 27.25
C ASP A 178 19.19 -4.59 27.08
N ARG A 179 20.01 -4.99 26.10
CA ARG A 179 21.26 -4.30 25.77
C ARG A 179 21.05 -2.94 25.11
N LEU A 180 20.07 -2.83 24.20
CA LEU A 180 19.84 -1.63 23.38
C LEU A 180 19.05 -0.55 24.13
N THR A 181 18.09 -0.93 24.98
CA THR A 181 17.25 0.00 25.76
C THR A 181 18.06 1.08 26.51
N PRO A 182 19.11 0.78 27.30
CA PRO A 182 19.86 1.82 28.01
C PRO A 182 20.68 2.72 27.07
N VAL A 183 21.06 2.25 25.87
CA VAL A 183 21.79 3.05 24.88
C VAL A 183 20.84 4.04 24.20
N VAL A 184 19.62 3.60 23.89
CA VAL A 184 18.63 4.40 23.17
C VAL A 184 17.93 5.39 24.11
N GLY A 185 17.57 4.98 25.32
CA GLY A 185 16.67 5.73 26.18
C GLY A 185 15.24 5.72 25.63
N ASP A 186 14.56 6.86 25.60
CA ASP A 186 13.28 7.01 24.89
C ASP A 186 13.50 6.99 23.37
N PRO A 187 12.96 6.01 22.62
CA PRO A 187 13.04 5.98 21.17
C PRO A 187 12.44 7.21 20.49
N GLU A 188 11.49 7.91 21.11
CA GLU A 188 10.83 9.11 20.55
C GLU A 188 11.67 10.40 20.70
N ASP A 189 12.76 10.35 21.47
CA ASP A 189 13.66 11.48 21.73
C ASP A 189 14.98 11.45 20.96
N VAL A 190 15.17 10.44 20.09
CA VAL A 190 16.38 10.27 19.28
C VAL A 190 16.22 11.01 17.95
N PRO A 191 16.94 12.12 17.72
CA PRO A 191 16.86 12.83 16.46
C PRO A 191 17.58 12.07 15.34
N ASP A 192 17.14 12.31 14.10
CA ASP A 192 17.82 11.85 12.90
C ASP A 192 18.99 12.77 12.50
N GLN A 193 19.70 12.41 11.44
CA GLN A 193 20.79 13.20 10.86
C GLN A 193 20.40 14.63 10.41
N HIS A 194 19.10 14.95 10.36
CA HIS A 194 18.57 16.26 9.99
C HIS A 194 18.00 17.03 11.19
N GLY A 195 18.07 16.46 12.41
CA GLY A 195 17.57 17.05 13.65
C GLY A 195 16.06 16.83 13.87
N TYR A 196 15.41 15.98 13.09
CA TYR A 196 13.98 15.67 13.28
C TYR A 196 13.79 14.54 14.28
N LEU A 197 12.85 14.71 15.21
CA LEU A 197 12.43 13.61 16.07
C LEU A 197 11.47 12.67 15.33
N PRO A 198 11.28 11.43 15.80
CA PRO A 198 10.30 10.49 15.25
C PRO A 198 8.89 11.08 15.08
N ARG A 199 8.40 11.85 16.05
CA ARG A 199 7.11 12.58 15.94
C ARG A 199 7.09 13.58 14.77
N ASP A 200 8.20 14.24 14.48
CA ASP A 200 8.28 15.22 13.40
C ASP A 200 8.31 14.50 12.04
N ARG A 201 9.05 13.38 11.97
CA ARG A 201 9.15 12.53 10.77
C ARG A 201 7.84 11.84 10.42
N ARG A 202 6.99 11.54 11.41
CA ARG A 202 5.62 11.03 11.21
C ARG A 202 4.76 11.94 10.34
N HIS A 203 4.88 13.27 10.46
CA HIS A 203 4.16 14.19 9.58
C HIS A 203 4.61 14.08 8.12
N SER A 204 5.92 13.97 7.89
CA SER A 204 6.47 13.83 6.54
C SER A 204 6.11 12.48 5.92
N THR A 205 6.25 11.39 6.68
CA THR A 205 5.88 10.04 6.22
C THR A 205 4.38 9.90 5.96
N PHE A 206 3.54 10.56 6.77
CA PHE A 206 2.10 10.69 6.52
C PHE A 206 1.81 11.35 5.18
N TYR A 207 2.43 12.51 4.93
CA TYR A 207 2.29 13.22 3.66
C TYR A 207 2.71 12.33 2.48
N PHE A 208 3.88 11.70 2.55
CA PHE A 208 4.36 10.81 1.48
C PHE A 208 3.45 9.60 1.25
N TYR A 209 2.95 8.98 2.32
CA TYR A 209 2.02 7.86 2.22
C TYR A 209 0.73 8.28 1.50
N ARG A 210 0.17 9.42 1.92
CA ARG A 210 -1.05 10.00 1.35
C ARG A 210 -0.88 10.28 -0.14
N GLU A 211 0.14 11.03 -0.53
CA GLU A 211 0.38 11.38 -1.94
C GLU A 211 0.52 10.12 -2.79
N ARG A 212 1.34 9.15 -2.34
CA ARG A 212 1.48 7.86 -3.02
C ARG A 212 0.13 7.14 -3.14
N ARG A 213 -0.68 7.10 -2.08
CA ARG A 213 -2.01 6.48 -2.10
C ARG A 213 -2.93 7.17 -3.11
N ILE A 214 -2.94 8.50 -3.15
CA ILE A 214 -3.77 9.28 -4.08
C ILE A 214 -3.39 8.95 -5.52
N THR A 215 -2.10 9.05 -5.85
CA THR A 215 -1.58 8.70 -7.17
C THR A 215 -1.94 7.26 -7.54
N GLU A 216 -1.70 6.30 -6.65
CA GLU A 216 -2.00 4.88 -6.91
C GLU A 216 -3.50 4.64 -7.14
N VAL A 217 -4.39 5.31 -6.39
CA VAL A 217 -5.84 5.21 -6.60
C VAL A 217 -6.24 5.77 -7.97
N GLN A 218 -5.71 6.92 -8.37
CA GLN A 218 -5.98 7.53 -9.67
C GLN A 218 -5.51 6.62 -10.81
N GLU A 219 -4.25 6.19 -10.77
CA GLU A 219 -3.67 5.28 -11.76
C GLU A 219 -4.45 3.97 -11.88
N ILE A 220 -4.87 3.38 -10.75
CA ILE A 220 -5.67 2.14 -10.78
C ILE A 220 -7.04 2.38 -11.41
N ARG A 221 -7.72 3.49 -11.09
CA ARG A 221 -9.03 3.83 -11.67
C ARG A 221 -8.95 4.00 -13.19
N GLU A 222 -7.96 4.74 -13.66
CA GLU A 222 -7.68 4.91 -15.09
C GLU A 222 -7.41 3.55 -15.75
N ARG A 223 -6.52 2.75 -15.16
CA ARG A 223 -6.17 1.44 -15.69
C ARG A 223 -7.35 0.48 -15.73
N LEU A 224 -8.25 0.52 -14.74
CA LEU A 224 -9.46 -0.29 -14.75
C LEU A 224 -10.38 0.06 -15.91
N SER A 225 -10.55 1.34 -16.22
CA SER A 225 -11.33 1.81 -17.37
C SER A 225 -10.74 1.31 -18.70
N GLU A 226 -9.41 1.39 -18.84
CA GLU A 226 -8.69 0.84 -20.01
C GLU A 226 -8.88 -0.67 -20.15
N LEU A 227 -8.68 -1.42 -19.07
CA LEU A 227 -8.83 -2.87 -19.05
C LEU A 227 -10.26 -3.30 -19.40
N GLU A 228 -11.27 -2.57 -18.95
CA GLU A 228 -12.66 -2.83 -19.31
C GLU A 228 -12.93 -2.58 -20.80
N THR A 229 -12.31 -1.56 -21.39
CA THR A 229 -12.38 -1.29 -22.82
C THR A 229 -11.66 -2.37 -23.63
N GLN A 230 -10.43 -2.73 -23.26
CA GLN A 230 -9.66 -3.81 -23.89
C GLN A 230 -10.40 -5.14 -23.82
N LEU A 231 -10.95 -5.49 -22.66
CA LEU A 231 -11.75 -6.71 -22.51
C LEU A 231 -12.93 -6.76 -23.47
N LYS A 232 -13.60 -5.63 -23.74
CA LYS A 232 -14.71 -5.59 -24.71
C LYS A 232 -14.22 -5.79 -26.15
N ALA A 233 -13.03 -5.30 -26.49
CA ALA A 233 -12.46 -5.38 -27.83
C ALA A 233 -11.76 -6.72 -28.13
N THR A 234 -11.12 -7.36 -27.14
CA THR A 234 -10.34 -8.58 -27.33
C THR A 234 -11.23 -9.81 -27.54
N VAL A 235 -11.04 -10.47 -28.68
CA VAL A 235 -11.71 -11.74 -29.04
C VAL A 235 -10.91 -12.96 -28.59
N ASP A 236 -9.57 -12.87 -28.56
CA ASP A 236 -8.72 -13.99 -28.15
C ASP A 236 -8.96 -14.39 -26.69
N LYS A 237 -9.19 -15.69 -26.47
CA LYS A 237 -9.56 -16.21 -25.16
C LYS A 237 -8.41 -16.14 -24.15
N ALA A 238 -7.18 -16.38 -24.59
CA ALA A 238 -6.02 -16.41 -23.69
C ALA A 238 -5.66 -14.99 -23.23
N GLU A 239 -5.63 -14.04 -24.16
CA GLU A 239 -5.42 -12.62 -23.88
C GLU A 239 -6.52 -12.07 -22.97
N ARG A 240 -7.80 -12.36 -23.29
CA ARG A 240 -8.94 -11.97 -22.45
C ARG A 240 -8.85 -12.55 -21.03
N SER A 241 -8.30 -13.76 -20.86
CA SER A 241 -8.05 -14.32 -19.53
C SER A 241 -6.99 -13.54 -18.76
N LYS A 242 -5.89 -13.13 -19.40
CA LYS A 242 -4.84 -12.32 -18.77
C LYS A 242 -5.37 -10.96 -18.32
N LEU A 243 -6.11 -10.28 -19.21
CA LEU A 243 -6.74 -8.99 -18.92
C LEU A 243 -7.73 -9.07 -17.75
N ARG A 244 -8.49 -10.18 -17.63
CA ARG A 244 -9.38 -10.41 -16.48
C ARG A 244 -8.60 -10.54 -15.17
N THR A 245 -7.55 -11.35 -15.16
CA THR A 245 -6.70 -11.51 -13.98
C THR A 245 -6.09 -10.17 -13.56
N GLU A 246 -5.56 -9.39 -14.50
CA GLU A 246 -5.01 -8.05 -14.21
C GLU A 246 -6.08 -7.13 -13.62
N ARG A 247 -7.27 -7.07 -14.23
CA ARG A 247 -8.40 -6.29 -13.73
C ARG A 247 -8.79 -6.71 -12.31
N ASP A 248 -8.86 -8.00 -12.03
CA ASP A 248 -9.29 -8.50 -10.72
C ASP A 248 -8.25 -8.17 -9.63
N ILE A 249 -6.95 -8.26 -9.96
CA ILE A 249 -5.86 -7.81 -9.08
C ILE A 249 -5.98 -6.30 -8.80
N LYS A 250 -6.22 -5.49 -9.84
CA LYS A 250 -6.36 -4.03 -9.72
C LYS A 250 -7.60 -3.64 -8.92
N LYS A 251 -8.74 -4.32 -9.11
CA LYS A 251 -9.97 -4.11 -8.32
C LYS A 251 -9.73 -4.41 -6.85
N TRP A 252 -9.14 -5.57 -6.53
CA TRP A 252 -8.79 -5.93 -5.16
C TRP A 252 -7.85 -4.89 -4.52
N ARG A 253 -6.84 -4.42 -5.26
CA ARG A 253 -5.91 -3.40 -4.75
C ARG A 253 -6.62 -2.07 -4.49
N LEU A 254 -7.49 -1.63 -5.40
CA LEU A 254 -8.29 -0.42 -5.22
C LEU A 254 -9.16 -0.52 -3.97
N GLU A 255 -9.89 -1.63 -3.79
CA GLU A 255 -10.70 -1.88 -2.60
C GLU A 255 -9.86 -1.78 -1.31
N LYS A 256 -8.64 -2.33 -1.31
CA LYS A 256 -7.72 -2.23 -0.17
C LYS A 256 -7.27 -0.80 0.12
N LEU A 257 -7.01 0.02 -0.91
CA LEU A 257 -6.61 1.42 -0.74
C LEU A 257 -7.78 2.30 -0.27
N LEU A 258 -8.99 2.04 -0.76
CA LEU A 258 -10.20 2.75 -0.36
C LEU A 258 -10.66 2.36 1.06
N ALA A 259 -10.38 1.13 1.50
CA ALA A 259 -10.69 0.67 2.85
C ALA A 259 -9.72 1.20 3.93
N VAL A 260 -8.65 1.93 3.58
CA VAL A 260 -7.76 2.54 4.58
C VAL A 260 -8.51 3.71 5.24
N PRO A 261 -8.75 3.65 6.57
CA PRO A 261 -9.41 4.73 7.27
C PRO A 261 -8.57 6.01 7.20
N ARG A 262 -9.19 7.15 7.51
CA ARG A 262 -8.46 8.41 7.66
C ARG A 262 -7.40 8.23 8.75
N LEU A 263 -6.14 8.43 8.37
CA LEU A 263 -5.01 8.34 9.29
C LEU A 263 -4.58 9.75 9.72
N GLU A 264 -3.99 9.83 10.90
CA GLU A 264 -3.25 11.01 11.38
C GLU A 264 -1.73 10.71 11.37
N ALA A 265 -0.91 11.70 11.66
CA ALA A 265 0.55 11.52 11.65
C ALA A 265 0.99 10.47 12.69
N GLU A 266 0.34 10.41 13.83
CA GLU A 266 0.59 9.47 14.93
C GLU A 266 0.38 8.01 14.52
N ASP A 267 -0.48 7.77 13.53
CA ASP A 267 -0.75 6.43 12.97
C ASP A 267 0.37 5.96 12.03
N MET A 268 1.36 6.80 11.74
CA MET A 268 2.45 6.49 10.82
C MET A 268 3.68 5.96 11.54
N CYS A 269 4.46 5.14 10.82
CA CYS A 269 5.82 4.86 11.23
C CYS A 269 6.68 6.11 11.03
N ALA A 270 7.50 6.44 12.03
CA ALA A 270 8.43 7.55 11.93
C ALA A 270 9.53 7.34 10.88
N ASP A 271 9.82 6.09 10.51
CA ASP A 271 11.01 5.72 9.75
C ASP A 271 10.69 5.30 8.30
N CYS A 272 9.41 5.13 7.93
CA CYS A 272 9.01 4.92 6.55
C CYS A 272 7.57 5.37 6.26
N ALA A 273 7.24 5.60 4.98
CA ALA A 273 5.92 6.02 4.53
C ALA A 273 4.89 4.87 4.49
N THR A 274 4.68 4.22 5.65
CA THR A 274 3.71 3.14 5.85
C THR A 274 3.04 3.32 7.21
N PRO A 275 1.73 3.05 7.33
CA PRO A 275 1.03 3.07 8.61
C PRO A 275 1.70 2.17 9.65
N ALA A 276 1.81 2.62 10.90
CA ALA A 276 2.44 1.89 11.99
C ALA A 276 1.77 0.52 12.21
N ASN A 277 0.43 0.46 12.13
CA ASN A 277 -0.34 -0.79 12.25
C ASN A 277 -0.10 -1.79 11.11
N LYS A 278 0.54 -1.37 10.01
CA LYS A 278 0.92 -2.23 8.89
C LYS A 278 2.33 -2.78 9.00
N HIS A 279 3.09 -2.35 10.00
CA HIS A 279 4.38 -2.91 10.32
C HIS A 279 4.23 -4.17 11.13
N GLY A 280 4.96 -5.21 10.75
CA GLY A 280 5.06 -6.40 11.58
C GLY A 280 5.70 -7.58 10.86
N TYR A 281 6.16 -8.53 11.65
CA TYR A 281 6.47 -9.89 11.19
C TYR A 281 5.24 -10.82 11.26
N VAL A 282 4.07 -10.28 11.64
CA VAL A 282 2.82 -11.03 11.84
C VAL A 282 2.19 -11.44 10.51
N SER A 283 1.57 -12.61 10.47
CA SER A 283 0.81 -13.13 9.33
C SER A 283 -0.31 -12.17 8.86
N PRO A 284 -0.82 -12.32 7.62
CA PRO A 284 -1.67 -11.33 6.93
C PRO A 284 -2.79 -10.73 7.82
N PRO A 285 -3.12 -9.43 7.66
CA PRO A 285 -2.97 -8.65 6.42
C PRO A 285 -1.82 -7.63 6.41
N PHE A 286 -0.81 -7.74 7.28
CA PHE A 286 0.17 -6.67 7.48
C PHE A 286 1.24 -6.61 6.38
N ASP A 287 1.52 -5.37 5.95
CA ASP A 287 2.36 -5.04 4.81
C ASP A 287 3.83 -4.93 5.25
N PHE A 288 4.46 -6.07 5.53
CA PHE A 288 5.92 -6.27 5.71
C PHE A 288 6.59 -5.57 6.92
N PRO A 289 7.76 -6.08 7.37
CA PRO A 289 8.60 -5.37 8.34
C PRO A 289 9.07 -4.02 7.81
N CYS A 290 9.41 -3.08 8.69
CA CYS A 290 9.87 -1.76 8.27
C CYS A 290 11.11 -1.87 7.37
N PRO A 291 11.12 -1.27 6.16
CA PRO A 291 12.30 -1.31 5.31
C PRO A 291 13.49 -0.51 5.88
N ALA A 292 13.23 0.40 6.84
CA ALA A 292 14.28 1.13 7.54
C ALA A 292 15.00 0.28 8.60
N TRP A 293 14.42 -0.85 9.02
CA TRP A 293 15.04 -1.70 10.03
C TRP A 293 16.30 -2.38 9.50
N PRO A 294 17.37 -2.46 10.31
CA PRO A 294 18.68 -2.87 9.81
C PRO A 294 18.69 -4.29 9.22
N GLY A 295 18.09 -5.26 9.92
CA GLY A 295 17.99 -6.64 9.45
C GLY A 295 17.15 -6.75 8.18
N GLN A 296 15.97 -6.12 8.17
CA GLN A 296 15.09 -6.11 6.99
C GLN A 296 15.74 -5.42 5.77
N ARG A 297 16.40 -4.29 5.97
CA ARG A 297 17.16 -3.58 4.92
C ARG A 297 18.23 -4.49 4.32
N ALA A 298 19.00 -5.18 5.15
CA ALA A 298 20.02 -6.11 4.68
C ALA A 298 19.42 -7.30 3.88
N ILE A 299 18.27 -7.83 4.31
CA ILE A 299 17.53 -8.87 3.58
C ILE A 299 17.07 -8.33 2.21
N HIS A 300 16.51 -7.12 2.18
CA HIS A 300 16.06 -6.48 0.94
C HIS A 300 17.22 -6.25 -0.04
N GLU A 301 18.34 -5.69 0.42
CA GLU A 301 19.54 -5.49 -0.40
C GLU A 301 20.09 -6.80 -0.97
N LYS A 302 20.15 -7.86 -0.16
CA LYS A 302 20.58 -9.18 -0.62
C LYS A 302 19.64 -9.73 -1.69
N THR A 303 18.34 -9.56 -1.49
CA THR A 303 17.29 -10.01 -2.43
C THR A 303 17.38 -9.25 -3.75
N MET A 304 17.57 -7.93 -3.72
CA MET A 304 17.76 -7.11 -4.93
C MET A 304 19.02 -7.51 -5.70
N LYS A 305 20.16 -7.70 -5.01
CA LYS A 305 21.40 -8.20 -5.65
C LYS A 305 21.20 -9.57 -6.31
N LEU A 306 20.41 -10.44 -5.69
CA LEU A 306 20.07 -11.74 -6.26
C LEU A 306 19.23 -11.58 -7.54
N PHE A 307 18.19 -10.74 -7.53
CA PHE A 307 17.38 -10.46 -8.72
C PHE A 307 18.20 -9.84 -9.84
N GLU A 308 19.06 -8.87 -9.55
CA GLU A 308 20.00 -8.31 -10.52
C GLU A 308 20.91 -9.38 -11.12
N SER A 309 21.40 -10.33 -10.31
CA SER A 309 22.23 -11.44 -10.81
C SER A 309 21.47 -12.40 -11.73
N PHE A 310 20.18 -12.63 -11.47
CA PHE A 310 19.32 -13.44 -12.34
C PHE A 310 19.03 -12.71 -13.65
N GLN A 311 18.72 -11.41 -13.57
CA GLN A 311 18.50 -10.56 -14.74
C GLN A 311 19.76 -10.54 -15.62
N ARG A 312 20.93 -10.27 -15.05
CA ARG A 312 22.21 -10.27 -15.79
C ARG A 312 22.52 -11.62 -16.43
N ARG A 313 22.25 -12.73 -15.74
CA ARG A 313 22.40 -14.08 -16.33
C ARG A 313 21.46 -14.29 -17.50
N ARG A 314 20.18 -13.93 -17.35
CA ARG A 314 19.20 -14.03 -18.44
C ARG A 314 19.59 -13.17 -19.62
N ASP A 315 20.09 -11.95 -19.38
CA ASP A 315 20.50 -11.03 -20.44
C ASP A 315 21.79 -11.54 -21.13
N ALA A 316 22.71 -12.16 -20.39
CA ALA A 316 23.89 -12.83 -20.95
C ALA A 316 23.51 -14.08 -21.78
N GLU A 317 22.61 -14.92 -21.25
CA GLU A 317 22.08 -16.10 -21.96
C GLU A 317 21.22 -15.72 -23.18
N GLY A 318 20.54 -14.57 -23.13
CA GLY A 318 19.82 -14.00 -24.28
C GLY A 318 20.72 -13.31 -25.30
N SER A 319 21.99 -13.04 -24.95
CA SER A 319 22.99 -12.40 -25.80
C SER A 319 23.95 -13.40 -26.46
N GLU A 320 24.04 -14.64 -25.98
CA GLU A 320 24.83 -15.68 -26.63
C GLU A 320 24.01 -16.39 -27.71
N ALA A 321 24.42 -16.15 -28.96
CA ALA A 321 24.20 -16.91 -30.19
C ALA A 321 22.95 -17.81 -30.25
N THR A 322 22.10 -17.57 -31.26
CA THR A 322 21.08 -18.50 -31.75
C THR A 322 21.57 -19.94 -31.54
N PRO A 323 20.94 -20.74 -30.66
CA PRO A 323 21.42 -22.09 -30.40
C PRO A 323 21.51 -22.78 -31.76
N ALA A 324 22.68 -23.37 -32.06
CA ALA A 324 22.90 -24.09 -33.30
C ALA A 324 21.64 -24.92 -33.59
N PRO A 325 21.04 -24.82 -34.80
CA PRO A 325 19.76 -25.43 -35.07
C PRO A 325 19.83 -26.87 -34.61
N LYS A 326 18.90 -27.26 -33.73
CA LYS A 326 18.85 -28.64 -33.24
C LYS A 326 18.91 -29.53 -34.48
N PRO A 327 19.80 -30.53 -34.53
CA PRO A 327 19.89 -31.39 -35.71
C PRO A 327 18.48 -31.91 -36.01
N GLU A 328 18.00 -31.64 -37.22
CA GLU A 328 16.72 -32.13 -37.69
C GLU A 328 16.95 -33.50 -38.34
N PRO A 329 15.99 -34.43 -38.22
CA PRO A 329 16.09 -35.70 -38.91
C PRO A 329 16.13 -35.47 -40.43
N LEU A 330 17.00 -36.19 -41.13
CA LEU A 330 17.10 -36.17 -42.59
C LEU A 330 15.80 -36.60 -43.25
N ALA A 331 15.07 -37.52 -42.61
CA ALA A 331 13.75 -37.96 -43.03
C ALA A 331 12.91 -38.46 -41.85
N ILE A 332 11.60 -38.28 -41.93
CA ILE A 332 10.63 -38.78 -40.95
C ILE A 332 9.62 -39.67 -41.68
N VAL A 333 9.51 -40.92 -41.24
CA VAL A 333 8.44 -41.83 -41.64
C VAL A 333 7.25 -41.62 -40.69
N PRO A 334 6.07 -41.24 -41.19
CA PRO A 334 4.91 -40.96 -40.34
C PRO A 334 4.45 -42.24 -39.61
N SER A 335 3.89 -42.07 -38.42
CA SER A 335 3.29 -43.16 -37.68
C SER A 335 1.92 -43.54 -38.28
N GLY A 336 1.58 -44.83 -38.24
CA GLY A 336 0.31 -45.37 -38.77
C GLY A 336 0.42 -46.23 -40.02
N LEU A 337 1.61 -46.37 -40.61
CA LEU A 337 1.85 -47.30 -41.73
C LEU A 337 1.99 -48.75 -41.23
N PRO A 338 1.52 -49.75 -42.00
CA PRO A 338 1.81 -51.16 -41.75
C PRO A 338 3.32 -51.42 -41.66
N ILE A 339 3.74 -52.39 -40.84
CA ILE A 339 5.17 -52.62 -40.56
C ILE A 339 5.98 -52.95 -41.82
N THR A 340 5.37 -53.60 -42.81
CA THR A 340 5.98 -53.90 -44.11
C THR A 340 6.28 -52.64 -44.93
N GLU A 341 5.37 -51.66 -44.92
CA GLU A 341 5.56 -50.38 -45.59
C GLU A 341 6.59 -49.50 -44.87
N VAL A 342 6.62 -49.56 -43.53
CA VAL A 342 7.67 -48.90 -42.73
C VAL A 342 9.05 -49.46 -43.08
N VAL A 343 9.21 -50.79 -43.13
CA VAL A 343 10.48 -51.44 -43.46
C VAL A 343 10.93 -51.08 -44.88
N GLN A 344 10.03 -51.13 -45.86
CA GLN A 344 10.34 -50.76 -47.24
C GLN A 344 10.78 -49.28 -47.33
N ARG A 345 10.05 -48.37 -46.66
CA ARG A 345 10.38 -46.95 -46.70
C ARG A 345 11.69 -46.63 -46.00
N LEU A 346 12.01 -47.34 -44.92
CA LEU A 346 13.32 -47.23 -44.25
C LEU A 346 14.45 -47.75 -45.14
N GLN A 347 14.26 -48.85 -45.86
CA GLN A 347 15.26 -49.36 -46.82
C GLN A 347 15.52 -48.37 -47.96
N GLU A 348 14.48 -47.76 -48.53
CA GLU A 348 14.62 -46.72 -49.56
C GLU A 348 15.40 -45.50 -49.04
N LEU A 349 15.08 -45.04 -47.83
CA LEU A 349 15.74 -43.90 -47.21
C LEU A 349 17.18 -44.22 -46.81
N GLN A 350 17.49 -45.47 -46.45
CA GLN A 350 18.83 -45.91 -46.09
C GLN A 350 19.73 -46.08 -47.32
N VAL A 351 19.18 -46.35 -48.51
CA VAL A 351 19.93 -46.27 -49.77
C VAL A 351 20.30 -44.82 -50.11
N GLN A 352 19.40 -43.87 -49.83
CA GLN A 352 19.63 -42.43 -50.07
C GLN A 352 20.59 -41.81 -49.04
N HIS A 353 20.58 -42.33 -47.81
CA HIS A 353 21.41 -41.89 -46.70
C HIS A 353 22.11 -43.09 -46.04
N PRO A 354 23.17 -43.64 -46.68
CA PRO A 354 23.82 -44.89 -46.23
C PRO A 354 24.43 -44.79 -44.83
N ASP A 355 24.85 -43.59 -44.42
CA ASP A 355 25.48 -43.34 -43.13
C ASP A 355 24.47 -42.85 -42.07
N ALA A 356 23.16 -42.87 -42.33
CA ALA A 356 22.16 -42.38 -41.38
C ALA A 356 21.77 -43.45 -40.34
N GLU A 357 21.56 -43.01 -39.10
CA GLU A 357 21.05 -43.84 -38.01
C GLU A 357 19.52 -43.75 -37.93
N VAL A 358 18.85 -44.89 -37.89
CA VAL A 358 17.40 -44.97 -37.66
C VAL A 358 17.11 -44.91 -36.16
N ARG A 359 16.29 -43.95 -35.74
CA ARG A 359 15.87 -43.78 -34.34
C ARG A 359 14.34 -43.70 -34.25
N ARG A 360 13.81 -44.06 -33.09
CA ARG A 360 12.37 -43.92 -32.80
C ARG A 360 12.12 -42.54 -32.17
N GLY A 361 11.39 -41.70 -32.90
CA GLY A 361 11.03 -40.34 -32.52
C GLY A 361 9.80 -40.23 -31.63
N ARG A 362 9.37 -38.99 -31.35
CA ARG A 362 8.13 -38.72 -30.61
C ARG A 362 6.91 -39.20 -31.40
N ALA A 363 5.87 -39.65 -30.70
CA ALA A 363 4.63 -40.18 -31.29
C ALA A 363 4.83 -41.40 -32.23
N ASN A 364 5.79 -42.28 -31.90
CA ASN A 364 6.08 -43.54 -32.60
C ASN A 364 6.47 -43.39 -34.08
N ARG A 365 7.06 -42.25 -34.45
CA ARG A 365 7.61 -42.03 -35.78
C ARG A 365 8.99 -42.67 -35.89
N TRP A 366 9.37 -43.09 -37.08
CA TRP A 366 10.74 -43.52 -37.36
C TRP A 366 11.47 -42.35 -38.04
N GLU A 367 12.61 -41.96 -37.49
CA GLU A 367 13.37 -40.80 -37.91
C GLU A 367 14.77 -41.24 -38.33
N LEU A 368 15.26 -40.76 -39.48
CA LEU A 368 16.65 -40.95 -39.89
C LEU A 368 17.47 -39.75 -39.46
N TRP A 369 18.57 -40.01 -38.78
CA TRP A 369 19.48 -38.99 -38.26
C TRP A 369 20.85 -39.10 -38.94
N PRO A 370 21.55 -37.99 -39.19
CA PRO A 370 22.93 -38.07 -39.66
C PRO A 370 23.78 -38.82 -38.62
N ALA A 371 24.72 -39.65 -39.07
CA ALA A 371 25.74 -40.22 -38.19
C ALA A 371 26.46 -39.09 -37.44
N LYS A 372 26.78 -39.36 -36.17
CA LYS A 372 27.45 -38.39 -35.30
C LYS A 372 28.85 -38.04 -35.77
#